data_AF-A9QMR4-F1
#
_entry.id   AF-A9QMR4-F1
#
_cell.length_a   1.000
_cell.length_b   1.000
_cell.length_c   1.000
_cell.angle_alpha   90.00
_cell.angle_beta   90.00
_cell.angle_gamma   90.00
#
_symmetry.space_group_name_H-M   'P 1'
#
loop_
_entity.id
_entity.type
_entity.pdbx_description
1 polymer ?
#
loop_
_entity_poly.entity_id
_entity_poly.type
_entity_poly.pdbx_seq_one_letter_code
_entity_poly.pdbx_strand_id
1 'polypeptide(L)'
;MTDKKLTMEKIADKIHHGFGDDLNVIYTDDNADKLVFRLRIANPDDKAGAEEEQIDKMEDDVFLRCIESNMLSDLTLQGISSISKVYMHTPNTDDKKRIVITPEGTFQAIPDWILETDGTALLRVLSEPNIDPVRTTSNDICEIFEVLGIEAVRKSIEREMYNVISFDGSYVNYRHLALLCDVMTAKGHLMAI
;
A
#
# COMPACT_ATOMS: atom_id res chain seq x y z
N MET A 1 -7.19 7.53 -17.00
CA MET A 1 -6.62 6.33 -17.67
C MET A 1 -5.13 6.50 -17.93
N THR A 2 -4.71 7.57 -18.61
CA THR A 2 -3.31 7.80 -19.03
C THR A 2 -2.30 7.87 -17.89
N ASP A 3 -2.58 8.62 -16.82
CA ASP A 3 -1.61 8.81 -15.73
C ASP A 3 -1.32 7.55 -14.91
N LYS A 4 -2.34 6.69 -14.78
CA LYS A 4 -2.26 5.45 -14.00
C LYS A 4 -2.00 4.20 -14.85
N LYS A 5 -1.79 4.35 -16.16
CA LYS A 5 -1.59 3.24 -17.12
C LYS A 5 -2.63 2.11 -16.98
N LEU A 6 -3.88 2.49 -16.77
CA LEU A 6 -5.02 1.57 -16.69
C LEU A 6 -5.63 1.41 -18.09
N THR A 7 -5.99 0.18 -18.44
CA THR A 7 -6.71 -0.18 -19.68
C THR A 7 -8.13 -0.63 -19.33
N MET A 8 -9.07 -0.48 -20.26
CA MET A 8 -10.46 -0.92 -20.04
C MET A 8 -10.58 -2.41 -19.73
N GLU A 9 -9.80 -3.24 -20.43
CA GLU A 9 -9.75 -4.69 -20.23
C GLU A 9 -9.39 -5.04 -18.78
N LYS A 10 -8.35 -4.43 -18.20
CA LYS A 10 -7.94 -4.69 -16.81
C LYS A 10 -9.01 -4.35 -15.79
N ILE A 11 -9.79 -3.29 -16.05
CA ILE A 11 -10.88 -2.87 -15.17
C ILE A 11 -12.03 -3.90 -15.27
N ALA A 12 -12.38 -4.32 -16.49
CA ALA A 12 -13.40 -5.34 -16.70
C ALA A 12 -13.06 -6.67 -16.01
N ASP A 13 -11.82 -7.13 -16.16
CA ASP A 13 -11.32 -8.35 -15.51
C ASP A 13 -11.43 -8.26 -13.98
N LYS A 14 -11.13 -7.08 -13.41
CA LYS A 14 -11.26 -6.88 -11.96
C LYS A 14 -12.69 -6.84 -11.47
N ILE A 15 -13.60 -6.26 -12.25
CA ILE A 15 -15.02 -6.26 -11.93
C ILE A 15 -15.57 -7.70 -11.97
N HIS A 16 -15.23 -8.47 -13.01
CA HIS A 16 -15.61 -9.88 -13.10
C HIS A 16 -15.04 -10.71 -11.95
N HIS A 17 -13.79 -10.48 -11.54
CA HIS A 17 -13.20 -11.19 -10.41
C HIS A 17 -13.82 -10.81 -9.05
N GLY A 18 -14.33 -9.58 -8.92
CA GLY A 18 -14.95 -9.10 -7.67
C GLY A 18 -16.40 -9.56 -7.50
N PHE A 19 -17.19 -9.55 -8.57
CA PHE A 19 -18.64 -9.82 -8.53
C PHE A 19 -19.04 -11.17 -9.14
N GLY A 20 -18.09 -11.91 -9.73
CA GLY A 20 -18.34 -13.23 -10.32
C GLY A 20 -19.13 -13.20 -11.63
N ASP A 21 -19.84 -14.29 -11.91
CA ASP A 21 -20.64 -14.50 -13.13
C ASP A 21 -22.01 -13.80 -13.09
N ASP A 22 -22.38 -13.20 -11.95
CA ASP A 22 -23.68 -12.54 -11.76
C ASP A 22 -23.76 -11.18 -12.47
N LEU A 23 -22.63 -10.66 -12.96
CA LEU A 23 -22.53 -9.36 -13.60
C LEU A 23 -21.99 -9.50 -15.03
N ASN A 24 -22.80 -9.11 -16.01
CA ASN A 24 -22.38 -8.95 -17.39
C ASN A 24 -21.85 -7.53 -17.62
N VAL A 25 -20.57 -7.42 -17.97
CA VAL A 25 -19.85 -6.16 -18.15
C VAL A 25 -19.59 -5.94 -19.63
N ILE A 26 -20.14 -4.85 -20.19
CA ILE A 26 -19.86 -4.42 -21.55
C ILE A 26 -19.16 -3.06 -21.48
N TYR A 27 -18.00 -2.93 -22.12
CA TYR A 27 -17.22 -1.71 -22.12
C TYR A 27 -16.90 -1.23 -23.54
N THR A 28 -16.70 0.07 -23.67
CA THR A 28 -16.22 0.69 -24.90
C THR A 28 -14.71 0.54 -25.04
N ASP A 29 -14.21 0.54 -26.27
CA ASP A 29 -12.78 0.52 -26.57
C ASP A 29 -12.07 1.79 -26.05
N ASP A 30 -10.76 1.69 -25.79
CA ASP A 30 -9.90 2.75 -25.26
C ASP A 30 -9.81 3.96 -26.21
N ASN A 31 -10.11 3.77 -27.50
CA ASN A 31 -10.08 4.82 -28.53
C ASN A 31 -11.41 5.57 -28.71
N ALA A 32 -12.46 5.23 -27.94
CA ALA A 32 -13.74 5.93 -28.03
C ALA A 32 -13.69 7.32 -27.37
N ASP A 33 -14.40 8.31 -27.94
CA ASP A 33 -14.49 9.67 -27.38
C ASP A 33 -15.02 9.68 -25.93
N LYS A 34 -15.89 8.72 -25.60
CA LYS A 34 -16.43 8.51 -24.27
C LYS A 34 -16.22 7.07 -23.84
N LEU A 35 -15.53 6.96 -22.73
CA LEU A 35 -15.24 5.73 -22.03
C LEU A 35 -16.44 5.35 -21.15
N VAL A 36 -17.17 4.30 -21.53
CA VAL A 36 -18.43 3.89 -20.88
C VAL A 36 -18.42 2.40 -20.55
N PHE A 37 -18.78 2.07 -19.31
CA PHE A 37 -19.16 0.72 -18.89
C PHE A 37 -20.68 0.60 -18.79
N ARG A 38 -21.21 -0.53 -19.25
CA ARG A 38 -22.59 -0.94 -19.06
C ARG A 38 -22.60 -2.26 -18.31
N LEU A 39 -23.12 -2.21 -17.08
CA LEU A 39 -23.23 -3.36 -16.21
C LEU A 39 -24.68 -3.85 -16.28
N ARG A 40 -24.87 -5.16 -16.46
CA ARG A 40 -26.17 -5.83 -16.39
C ARG A 40 -26.07 -6.97 -15.40
N ILE A 41 -27.11 -7.16 -14.62
CA ILE A 41 -27.23 -8.34 -13.77
C ILE A 41 -27.59 -9.51 -14.68
N ALA A 42 -26.91 -10.64 -14.52
CA ALA A 42 -27.29 -11.88 -15.17
C ALA A 42 -28.55 -12.41 -14.49
N ASN A 43 -29.66 -12.51 -15.22
CA ASN A 43 -30.84 -13.20 -14.69
C ASN A 43 -30.50 -14.69 -14.55
N PRO A 44 -30.69 -15.30 -13.37
CA PRO A 44 -30.51 -16.75 -13.19
C PRO A 44 -31.61 -17.60 -13.84
N ASP A 45 -32.35 -17.07 -14.82
CA ASP A 45 -33.55 -17.69 -15.39
C ASP A 45 -33.28 -18.96 -16.24
N ASP A 46 -32.03 -19.38 -16.42
CA ASP A 46 -31.70 -20.63 -17.12
C ASP A 46 -31.40 -21.83 -16.21
N LYS A 47 -31.47 -21.69 -14.87
CA LYS A 47 -31.27 -22.83 -13.94
C LYS A 47 -32.14 -22.75 -12.68
N ALA A 48 -33.45 -22.98 -12.81
CA ALA A 48 -34.25 -23.84 -11.93
C ALA A 48 -35.75 -23.56 -12.12
N GLY A 49 -36.43 -24.43 -12.86
CA GLY A 49 -37.88 -24.57 -12.79
C GLY A 49 -38.29 -25.29 -11.51
N ALA A 50 -37.99 -24.72 -10.34
CA ALA A 50 -38.45 -25.25 -9.06
C ALA A 50 -39.01 -24.10 -8.22
N GLU A 51 -40.31 -24.19 -7.98
CA GLU A 51 -41.08 -23.41 -7.02
C GLU A 51 -40.40 -23.42 -5.65
N GLU A 52 -40.12 -22.25 -5.09
CA GLU A 52 -40.05 -22.05 -3.64
C GLU A 52 -40.37 -20.59 -3.28
N GLU A 53 -41.12 -20.42 -2.19
CA GLU A 53 -41.83 -19.23 -1.75
C GLU A 53 -40.93 -18.13 -1.18
N GLN A 54 -41.36 -16.88 -1.40
CA GLN A 54 -41.19 -15.66 -0.59
C GLN A 54 -40.02 -15.57 0.42
N ILE A 55 -38.99 -14.79 0.07
CA ILE A 55 -38.40 -13.76 0.95
C ILE A 55 -38.03 -12.57 0.06
N ASP A 56 -38.45 -11.35 0.44
CA ASP A 56 -38.25 -10.06 -0.24
C ASP A 56 -37.15 -10.05 -1.31
N LYS A 57 -37.53 -10.18 -2.58
CA LYS A 57 -36.66 -9.75 -3.67
C LYS A 57 -36.47 -8.26 -3.46
N MET A 58 -35.30 -7.89 -2.94
CA MET A 58 -34.89 -6.50 -2.80
C MET A 58 -35.23 -5.79 -4.12
N GLU A 59 -35.96 -4.68 -4.07
CA GLU A 59 -36.35 -3.97 -5.29
C GLU A 59 -35.09 -3.75 -6.15
N ASP A 60 -35.18 -4.06 -7.44
CA ASP A 60 -34.03 -4.03 -8.36
C ASP A 60 -33.26 -2.69 -8.28
N ASP A 61 -33.98 -1.59 -8.05
CA ASP A 61 -33.42 -0.25 -7.85
C ASP A 61 -32.56 -0.13 -6.57
N VAL A 62 -32.99 -0.76 -5.47
CA VAL A 62 -32.24 -0.79 -4.21
C VAL A 62 -31.01 -1.68 -4.35
N PHE A 63 -31.14 -2.78 -5.09
CA PHE A 63 -30.03 -3.67 -5.38
C PHE A 63 -28.95 -3.00 -6.26
N LEU A 64 -29.34 -2.30 -7.32
CA LEU A 64 -28.40 -1.55 -8.17
C LEU A 64 -27.67 -0.45 -7.40
N ARG A 65 -28.36 0.28 -6.50
CA ARG A 65 -27.72 1.27 -5.63
C ARG A 65 -26.73 0.65 -4.65
N CYS A 66 -27.01 -0.55 -4.16
CA CYS A 66 -26.10 -1.29 -3.28
C CYS A 66 -24.83 -1.71 -4.03
N ILE A 67 -24.96 -2.25 -5.25
CA ILE A 67 -23.81 -2.60 -6.10
C ILE A 67 -22.99 -1.37 -6.45
N GLU A 68 -23.64 -0.25 -6.79
CA GLU A 68 -22.94 1.02 -7.07
C GLU A 68 -22.09 1.44 -5.87
N SER A 69 -22.69 1.49 -4.67
CA SER A 69 -21.96 1.89 -3.47
C SER A 69 -20.83 0.92 -3.14
N ASN A 70 -21.06 -0.39 -3.24
CA ASN A 70 -20.04 -1.39 -2.93
C ASN A 70 -18.90 -1.37 -3.95
N MET A 71 -19.20 -1.24 -5.24
CA MET A 71 -18.19 -1.17 -6.29
C MET A 71 -17.32 0.08 -6.16
N LEU A 72 -17.86 1.20 -5.68
CA LEU A 72 -17.08 2.42 -5.46
C LEU A 72 -16.24 2.36 -4.18
N SER A 73 -16.67 1.66 -3.13
CA SER A 73 -15.95 1.59 -1.85
C SER A 73 -14.93 0.45 -1.80
N ASP A 74 -15.31 -0.74 -2.25
CA ASP A 74 -14.57 -1.98 -1.95
C ASP A 74 -13.74 -2.47 -3.15
N LEU A 75 -14.12 -2.11 -4.38
CA LEU A 75 -13.41 -2.57 -5.58
C LEU A 75 -12.06 -1.86 -5.72
N THR A 76 -11.00 -2.55 -5.33
CA THR A 76 -9.62 -2.10 -5.53
C THR A 76 -9.08 -2.58 -6.88
N LEU A 77 -8.78 -1.63 -7.77
CA LEU A 77 -8.22 -1.96 -9.09
C LEU A 77 -6.76 -2.41 -8.99
N GLN A 78 -5.92 -1.61 -8.34
CA GLN A 78 -4.49 -1.87 -8.14
C GLN A 78 -4.00 -1.21 -6.85
N GLY A 79 -2.92 -1.75 -6.29
CA GLY A 79 -2.24 -1.22 -5.12
C GLY A 79 -2.59 -1.94 -3.81
N ILE A 80 -2.23 -1.28 -2.72
CA ILE A 80 -2.41 -1.77 -1.36
C ILE A 80 -3.40 -0.82 -0.67
N SER A 81 -4.49 -1.35 -0.13
CA SER A 81 -5.56 -0.56 0.48
C SER A 81 -5.10 0.31 1.65
N SER A 82 -4.13 -0.16 2.43
CA SER A 82 -3.58 0.58 3.57
C SER A 82 -2.72 1.78 3.18
N ILE A 83 -2.28 1.88 1.91
CA ILE A 83 -1.45 2.98 1.42
C ILE A 83 -2.32 3.95 0.62
N SER A 84 -2.48 5.16 1.15
CA SER A 84 -3.33 6.19 0.56
C SER A 84 -2.68 6.85 -0.65
N LYS A 85 -1.41 7.25 -0.53
CA LYS A 85 -0.68 8.01 -1.56
C LYS A 85 0.78 7.63 -1.57
N VAL A 86 1.41 7.75 -2.74
CA VAL A 86 2.85 7.52 -2.93
C VAL A 86 3.44 8.70 -3.67
N TYR A 87 4.54 9.24 -3.14
CA TYR A 87 5.28 10.35 -3.71
C TYR A 87 6.62 9.84 -4.23
N MET A 88 6.94 10.20 -5.47
CA MET A 88 8.23 9.88 -6.08
C MET A 88 9.08 11.13 -6.15
N HIS A 89 10.29 11.08 -5.59
CA HIS A 89 11.24 12.18 -5.69
C HIS A 89 12.67 11.67 -5.63
N THR A 90 13.61 12.51 -6.08
CA THR A 90 15.05 12.27 -5.91
C THR A 90 15.49 12.92 -4.60
N PRO A 91 16.22 12.22 -3.72
CA PRO A 91 16.67 12.78 -2.46
C PRO A 91 17.71 13.88 -2.67
N ASN A 92 17.48 15.04 -2.05
CA ASN A 92 18.42 16.16 -2.11
C ASN A 92 19.51 16.06 -1.03
N THR A 93 19.18 15.49 0.13
CA THR A 93 20.10 15.28 1.26
C THR A 93 21.05 14.12 0.99
N ASP A 94 22.29 14.25 1.44
CA ASP A 94 23.31 13.21 1.25
C ASP A 94 23.02 11.95 2.05
N ASP A 95 22.31 12.05 3.18
CA ASP A 95 21.94 10.91 4.03
C ASP A 95 21.03 9.88 3.32
N LYS A 96 20.20 10.36 2.38
CA LYS A 96 19.29 9.51 1.61
C LYS A 96 19.89 9.04 0.28
N LYS A 97 21.11 9.48 -0.10
CA LYS A 97 21.78 9.04 -1.33
C LYS A 97 22.49 7.71 -1.11
N ARG A 98 22.54 6.87 -2.14
CA ARG A 98 23.28 5.62 -2.07
C ARG A 98 24.77 5.92 -2.22
N ILE A 99 25.56 5.58 -1.20
CA ILE A 99 27.02 5.66 -1.25
C ILE A 99 27.55 4.37 -1.87
N VAL A 100 28.28 4.50 -2.97
CA VAL A 100 28.94 3.38 -3.66
C VAL A 100 30.45 3.64 -3.69
N ILE A 101 31.23 2.58 -3.47
CA ILE A 101 32.68 2.62 -3.60
C ILE A 101 33.02 2.36 -5.07
N THR A 102 33.69 3.30 -5.72
CA THR A 102 34.15 3.16 -7.10
C THR A 102 35.30 2.14 -7.19
N PRO A 103 35.59 1.59 -8.38
CA PRO A 103 36.77 0.74 -8.58
C PRO A 103 38.10 1.43 -8.22
N GLU A 104 38.12 2.76 -8.18
CA GLU A 104 39.25 3.61 -7.82
C GLU A 104 39.39 3.79 -6.29
N GLY A 105 38.44 3.26 -5.51
CA GLY A 105 38.42 3.36 -4.05
C GLY A 105 37.83 4.65 -3.49
N THR A 106 37.21 5.48 -4.34
CA THR A 106 36.55 6.73 -3.91
C THR A 106 35.08 6.50 -3.56
N PHE A 107 34.55 7.30 -2.62
CA PHE A 107 33.13 7.29 -2.29
C PHE A 107 32.34 8.19 -3.25
N GLN A 108 31.34 7.63 -3.91
CA GLN A 108 30.43 8.36 -4.77
C GLN A 108 29.00 8.26 -4.26
N ALA A 109 28.34 9.42 -4.08
CA ALA A 109 26.93 9.48 -3.72
C ALA A 109 26.06 9.52 -4.98
N ILE A 110 25.25 8.49 -5.18
CA ILE A 110 24.34 8.35 -6.31
C ILE A 110 22.91 8.66 -5.84
N PRO A 111 22.24 9.67 -6.43
CA PRO A 111 20.83 9.94 -6.15
C PRO A 111 19.95 8.95 -6.93
N ASP A 112 19.47 7.91 -6.24
CA ASP A 112 18.46 6.99 -6.77
C ASP A 112 17.05 7.60 -6.58
N TRP A 113 16.09 7.21 -7.42
CA TRP A 113 14.68 7.57 -7.22
C TRP A 113 14.11 6.83 -6.01
N ILE A 114 13.47 7.58 -5.10
CA ILE A 114 12.82 7.01 -3.91
C ILE A 114 11.32 7.24 -3.93
N LEU A 115 10.60 6.31 -3.30
CA LEU A 115 9.16 6.37 -3.10
C LEU A 115 8.89 6.57 -1.61
N GLU A 116 8.11 7.58 -1.27
CA GLU A 116 7.59 7.81 0.09
C GLU A 116 6.09 7.56 0.10
N THR A 117 5.64 6.70 1.01
CA THR A 117 4.24 6.25 1.09
C THR A 117 3.54 6.88 2.29
N ASP A 118 2.27 7.23 2.11
CA ASP A 118 1.38 7.65 3.18
C ASP A 118 0.47 6.46 3.56
N GLY A 119 0.83 5.75 4.63
CA GLY A 119 0.20 4.53 5.11
C GLY A 119 1.20 3.43 5.46
N THR A 120 0.72 2.38 6.14
CA THR A 120 1.55 1.29 6.67
C THR A 120 1.14 -0.04 6.04
N ALA A 121 2.10 -0.72 5.40
CA ALA A 121 1.96 -2.08 4.86
C ALA A 121 3.33 -2.70 4.52
N LEU A 122 4.32 -2.56 5.41
CA LEU A 122 5.71 -2.93 5.22
C LEU A 122 5.87 -4.38 4.73
N LEU A 123 5.14 -5.34 5.31
CA LEU A 123 5.22 -6.75 4.90
C LEU A 123 4.91 -6.94 3.41
N ARG A 124 3.84 -6.30 2.94
CA ARG A 124 3.40 -6.41 1.54
C ARG A 124 4.33 -5.63 0.62
N VAL A 125 4.78 -4.45 1.04
CA VAL A 125 5.75 -3.63 0.28
C VAL A 125 7.06 -4.40 0.09
N LEU A 126 7.60 -5.04 1.13
CA LEU A 126 8.83 -5.83 1.01
C LEU A 126 8.69 -7.06 0.08
N SER A 127 7.46 -7.51 -0.17
CA SER A 127 7.18 -8.65 -1.04
C SER A 127 7.03 -8.28 -2.52
N GLU A 128 6.94 -7.00 -2.85
CA GLU A 128 6.77 -6.55 -4.24
C GLU A 128 8.09 -6.62 -5.04
N PRO A 129 8.03 -7.02 -6.32
CA PRO A 129 9.21 -7.09 -7.17
C PRO A 129 9.77 -5.69 -7.44
N ASN A 130 11.09 -5.59 -7.53
CA ASN A 130 11.85 -4.35 -7.76
C ASN A 130 11.93 -3.38 -6.55
N ILE A 131 11.43 -3.79 -5.38
CA ILE A 131 11.67 -3.09 -4.12
C ILE A 131 12.94 -3.66 -3.46
N ASP A 132 13.77 -2.79 -2.90
CA ASP A 132 14.96 -3.19 -2.15
C ASP A 132 14.58 -3.48 -0.69
N PRO A 133 14.55 -4.74 -0.24
CA PRO A 133 14.11 -5.07 1.11
C PRO A 133 15.15 -4.70 2.18
N VAL A 134 16.39 -4.39 1.80
CA VAL A 134 17.48 -4.12 2.75
C VAL A 134 17.42 -2.66 3.24
N ARG A 135 17.00 -1.75 2.37
CA ARG A 135 17.01 -0.29 2.64
C ARG A 135 15.64 0.31 2.91
N THR A 136 14.56 -0.43 2.66
CA THR A 136 13.20 0.01 2.97
C THR A 136 13.01 0.08 4.49
N THR A 137 12.55 1.23 4.99
CA THR A 137 12.27 1.48 6.41
C THR A 137 10.87 2.05 6.58
N SER A 138 10.22 1.76 7.70
CA SER A 138 8.93 2.35 8.11
C SER A 138 9.15 3.29 9.30
N ASN A 139 8.23 4.22 9.51
CA ASN A 139 8.17 5.06 10.71
C ASN A 139 7.25 4.47 11.79
N ASP A 140 6.46 3.46 11.46
CA ASP A 140 5.59 2.77 12.43
C ASP A 140 6.37 1.68 13.18
N ILE A 141 6.59 1.92 14.47
CA ILE A 141 7.34 1.01 15.36
C ILE A 141 6.57 -0.29 15.62
N CYS A 142 5.25 -0.23 15.69
CA CYS A 142 4.42 -1.41 15.94
C CYS A 142 4.48 -2.37 14.75
N GLU A 143 4.39 -1.83 13.53
CA GLU A 143 4.55 -2.59 12.30
C GLU A 143 5.94 -3.25 12.20
N ILE A 144 7.01 -2.51 12.55
CA ILE A 144 8.37 -3.05 12.56
C ILE A 144 8.51 -4.19 13.56
N PHE A 145 7.87 -4.09 14.73
CA PHE A 145 7.87 -5.16 15.72
C PHE A 145 7.23 -6.45 15.17
N GLU A 146 6.11 -6.32 14.46
CA GLU A 146 5.40 -7.46 13.88
C GLU A 146 6.13 -8.09 12.70
N VAL A 147 6.75 -7.28 11.84
CA VAL A 147 7.38 -7.75 10.59
C VAL A 147 8.84 -8.16 10.78
N LEU A 148 9.63 -7.38 11.53
CA LEU A 148 11.09 -7.55 11.65
C LEU A 148 11.54 -7.95 13.07
N GLY A 149 10.73 -7.69 14.10
CA GLY A 149 10.99 -8.08 15.48
C GLY A 149 11.69 -7.02 16.35
N ILE A 150 11.98 -7.38 17.60
CA ILE A 150 12.39 -6.43 18.66
C ILE A 150 13.76 -5.77 18.42
N GLU A 151 14.71 -6.45 17.78
CA GLU A 151 16.02 -5.86 17.47
C GLU A 151 15.94 -4.79 16.38
N ALA A 152 15.04 -4.98 15.40
CA ALA A 152 14.77 -3.96 14.40
C ALA A 152 14.11 -2.73 15.03
N VAL A 153 13.19 -2.94 15.97
CA VAL A 153 12.57 -1.87 16.76
C VAL A 153 13.62 -1.05 17.52
N ARG A 154 14.53 -1.71 18.23
CA ARG A 154 15.62 -1.03 18.95
C ARG A 154 16.38 -0.06 18.03
N LYS A 155 16.76 -0.52 16.83
CA LYS A 155 17.50 0.31 15.89
C LYS A 155 16.64 1.38 15.22
N SER A 156 15.36 1.09 14.97
CA SER A 156 14.41 2.03 14.37
C SER A 156 14.13 3.21 15.30
N ILE A 157 13.88 2.96 16.58
CA ILE A 157 13.68 4.01 17.59
C ILE A 157 14.93 4.89 17.69
N GLU A 158 16.12 4.29 17.76
CA GLU A 158 17.37 5.04 17.83
C GLU A 158 17.54 6.00 16.63
N ARG A 159 17.26 5.52 15.42
CA ARG A 159 17.32 6.33 14.19
C ARG A 159 16.29 7.46 14.20
N GLU A 160 15.05 7.17 14.59
CA GLU A 160 13.98 8.16 14.57
C GLU A 160 14.22 9.26 15.60
N MET A 161 14.64 8.91 16.82
CA MET A 161 15.02 9.90 17.83
C MET A 161 16.20 10.75 17.39
N TYR A 162 17.21 10.12 16.76
CA TYR A 162 18.35 10.86 16.21
C TYR A 162 17.91 11.84 15.11
N ASN A 163 17.01 11.43 14.22
CA ASN A 163 16.48 12.30 13.16
C ASN A 163 15.76 13.53 13.73
N VAL A 164 14.94 13.36 14.78
CA VAL A 164 14.21 14.48 15.41
C VAL A 164 15.17 15.46 16.10
N ILE A 165 16.15 14.95 16.85
CA ILE A 165 17.10 15.79 17.59
C ILE A 165 18.05 16.53 16.64
N SER A 166 18.56 15.85 15.61
CA SER A 166 19.45 16.45 14.63
C SER A 166 18.75 17.51 13.77
N PHE A 167 17.45 17.35 13.50
CA PHE A 167 16.64 18.34 12.81
C PHE A 167 16.55 19.67 13.59
N ASP A 168 16.48 19.61 14.92
CA ASP A 168 16.50 20.79 15.80
C ASP A 168 17.91 21.42 15.95
N GLY A 169 18.95 20.76 15.41
CA GLY A 169 20.35 21.20 15.53
C GLY A 169 20.96 20.96 16.93
N SER A 170 20.19 20.35 17.83
CA SER A 170 20.63 19.93 19.15
C SER A 170 21.47 18.64 19.04
N TYR A 171 22.43 18.47 19.95
CA TYR A 171 23.25 17.26 20.00
C TYR A 171 23.01 16.48 21.29
N VAL A 172 22.74 15.20 21.15
CA VAL A 172 22.69 14.23 22.25
C VAL A 172 23.72 13.15 21.99
N ASN A 173 24.47 12.79 23.04
CA ASN A 173 25.44 11.71 22.95
C ASN A 173 24.76 10.37 22.69
N TYR A 174 25.28 9.60 21.74
CA TYR A 174 24.81 8.25 21.36
C TYR A 174 24.52 7.34 22.57
N ARG A 175 25.35 7.42 23.62
CA ARG A 175 25.18 6.56 24.81
C ARG A 175 23.84 6.76 25.51
N HIS A 176 23.28 7.97 25.49
CA HIS A 176 21.98 8.25 26.11
C HIS A 176 20.84 7.69 25.28
N LEU A 177 20.89 7.85 23.95
CA LEU A 177 19.89 7.32 23.03
C LEU A 177 19.88 5.79 23.05
N ALA A 178 21.05 5.17 22.99
CA ALA A 178 21.19 3.72 23.05
C ALA A 178 20.63 3.15 24.36
N LEU A 179 20.96 3.77 25.50
CA LEU A 179 20.48 3.31 26.81
C LEU A 179 18.96 3.41 26.94
N LEU A 180 18.35 4.46 26.39
CA LEU A 180 16.90 4.59 26.37
C LEU A 180 16.24 3.48 25.52
N CYS A 181 16.74 3.27 24.30
CA CYS A 181 16.23 2.22 23.41
C CYS A 181 16.35 0.84 24.07
N ASP A 182 17.48 0.56 24.73
CA ASP A 182 17.72 -0.69 25.44
C ASP A 182 16.71 -0.89 26.59
N VAL A 183 16.41 0.16 27.36
CA VAL A 183 15.41 0.09 28.43
C VAL A 183 14.01 -0.17 27.88
N MET A 184 13.65 0.43 26.74
CA MET A 184 12.37 0.21 26.07
C MET A 184 12.19 -1.21 25.55
N THR A 185 13.28 -1.86 25.08
CA THR A 185 13.23 -3.17 24.41
C THR A 185 13.73 -4.35 25.26
N ALA A 186 14.28 -4.11 26.46
CA ALA A 186 14.95 -5.13 27.28
C ALA A 186 14.11 -6.36 27.61
N LYS A 187 12.77 -6.21 27.73
CA LYS A 187 11.88 -7.32 28.10
C LYS A 187 11.41 -8.18 26.92
N GLY A 188 11.83 -7.88 25.69
CA GLY A 188 11.38 -8.59 24.49
C GLY A 188 10.00 -8.17 23.95
N HIS A 189 9.39 -7.15 24.56
CA HIS A 189 8.13 -6.54 24.14
C HIS A 189 8.28 -5.03 24.24
N LEU A 190 7.52 -4.28 23.44
CA LEU A 190 7.55 -2.82 23.48
C LEU A 190 7.00 -2.30 24.82
N MET A 191 7.83 -1.63 25.62
CA MET A 191 7.39 -0.96 26.84
C MET A 191 7.17 0.53 26.58
N ALA A 192 5.99 1.02 26.95
CA ALA A 192 5.77 2.46 27.11
C ALA A 192 6.51 2.94 28.37
N ILE A 193 7.16 4.10 28.27
CA ILE A 193 7.84 4.80 29.38
C ILE A 193 7.00 5.99 29.80
#